data_AF-A0A3C1JRY4-F1
#
_entry.id   AF-A0A3C1JRY4-F1
#
_cell.length_a   1.000
_cell.length_b   1.000
_cell.length_c   1.000
_cell.angle_alpha   90.00
_cell.angle_beta   90.00
_cell.angle_gamma   90.00
#
_symmetry.space_group_name_H-M   'P 1'
#
loop_
_entity.id
_entity.type
_entity.pdbx_description
1 polymer ?
#
loop_
_entity_poly.entity_id
_entity_poly.type
_entity_poly.pdbx_seq_one_letter_code
_entity_poly.pdbx_strand_id
1 'polypeptide(L)'
;MTSLPRTFFDRDAREVAIDLLGRHLVRTSVAGDPHPGAIVTIVETEAYLGSHDLACHACRGRTARTATMFGPPGHAYVYLIYGMYHCLNAVTGPDGTAGAVLIRAVFINDDEQSPQGRPYRG
;
A
#
# COMPACT_ATOMS: atom_id res chain seq x y z
N MET A 1 0.88 17.26 -6.19
CA MET A 1 1.72 16.06 -6.01
C MET A 1 1.53 15.15 -7.20
N THR A 2 2.60 14.53 -7.69
CA THR A 2 2.54 13.59 -8.83
C THR A 2 2.53 12.17 -8.29
N SER A 3 1.65 11.31 -8.81
CA SER A 3 1.62 9.90 -8.42
C SER A 3 2.92 9.20 -8.84
N LEU A 4 3.37 8.24 -8.03
CA LEU A 4 4.52 7.41 -8.38
C LEU A 4 4.19 6.58 -9.65
N PRO A 5 5.09 6.50 -10.63
CA PRO A 5 4.84 5.74 -11.85
C PRO A 5 4.83 4.23 -11.55
N ARG A 6 4.18 3.42 -12.40
CA ARG A 6 4.18 1.95 -12.23
C ARG A 6 5.58 1.34 -12.20
N THR A 7 6.52 1.94 -12.95
CA THR A 7 7.94 1.55 -12.95
C THR A 7 8.61 1.70 -11.58
N PHE A 8 8.08 2.52 -10.68
CA PHE A 8 8.55 2.58 -9.30
C PHE A 8 8.27 1.27 -8.54
N PHE A 9 7.13 0.63 -8.82
CA PHE A 9 6.68 -0.60 -8.16
C PHE A 9 7.16 -1.86 -8.90
N ASP A 10 7.52 -1.75 -10.18
CA ASP A 10 8.05 -2.85 -11.00
C ASP A 10 9.52 -3.18 -10.66
N ARG A 11 9.77 -3.49 -9.39
CA ARG A 11 11.09 -3.76 -8.79
C ARG A 11 10.96 -4.78 -7.66
N ASP A 12 12.08 -5.22 -7.11
CA ASP A 12 12.11 -6.11 -5.95
C ASP A 12 11.40 -5.45 -4.75
N ALA A 13 10.56 -6.23 -4.04
CA ALA A 13 9.74 -5.73 -2.95
C ALA A 13 10.59 -5.10 -1.82
N ARG A 14 11.84 -5.55 -1.61
CA ARG A 14 12.75 -4.99 -0.59
C ARG A 14 13.15 -3.57 -0.94
N GLU A 15 13.49 -3.32 -2.20
CA GLU A 15 13.86 -1.99 -2.70
C GLU A 15 12.66 -1.05 -2.61
N VAL A 16 11.49 -1.50 -3.07
CA VAL A 16 10.26 -0.72 -3.01
C VAL A 16 9.87 -0.40 -1.56
N ALA A 17 10.02 -1.36 -0.63
CA ALA A 17 9.68 -1.15 0.77
C ALA A 17 10.53 -0.04 1.41
N ILE A 18 11.83 -0.02 1.13
CA ILE A 18 12.75 1.02 1.61
C ILE A 18 12.41 2.36 0.96
N ASP A 19 12.23 2.40 -0.36
CA ASP A 19 12.00 3.64 -1.11
C ASP A 19 10.62 4.27 -0.88
N LEU A 20 9.67 3.49 -0.35
CA LEU A 20 8.37 3.97 0.10
C LEU A 20 8.44 4.74 1.42
N LEU A 21 9.46 4.53 2.25
CA LEU A 21 9.63 5.30 3.48
C LEU A 21 9.84 6.78 3.16
N GLY A 22 9.13 7.64 3.88
CA GLY A 22 9.12 9.09 3.61
C GLY A 22 8.25 9.52 2.43
N ARG A 23 7.64 8.59 1.67
CA ARG A 23 6.68 8.94 0.61
C ARG A 23 5.30 9.23 1.20
N HIS A 24 4.52 10.01 0.45
CA HIS A 24 3.16 10.32 0.84
C HIS A 24 2.15 9.29 0.33
N LEU A 25 1.29 8.82 1.22
CA LEU A 25 0.04 8.18 0.87
C LEU A 25 -1.05 9.24 0.84
N VAL A 26 -1.64 9.44 -0.34
CA VAL A 26 -2.66 10.47 -0.59
C VAL A 26 -4.01 9.79 -0.78
N ARG A 27 -4.95 10.10 0.09
CA ARG A 27 -6.36 9.75 -0.04
C ARG A 27 -7.14 10.97 -0.49
N THR A 28 -7.77 10.90 -1.65
CA THR A 28 -8.70 11.93 -2.11
C THR A 28 -10.13 11.56 -1.69
N SER A 29 -10.86 12.50 -1.10
CA SER A 29 -12.29 12.34 -0.85
C SER A 29 -13.07 12.62 -2.14
N VAL A 30 -14.17 11.87 -2.35
CA VAL A 30 -15.09 12.06 -3.47
C VAL A 30 -16.45 12.50 -2.95
N ALA A 31 -17.30 13.08 -3.81
CA ALA A 31 -18.63 13.52 -3.39
C ALA A 31 -19.42 12.37 -2.74
N GLY A 32 -19.93 12.59 -1.53
CA GLY A 32 -20.65 11.59 -0.74
C GLY A 32 -19.78 10.68 0.11
N ASP A 33 -18.45 10.82 0.08
CA ASP A 33 -17.54 10.13 1.00
C ASP A 33 -17.59 10.80 2.38
N PRO A 34 -17.96 10.07 3.45
CA PRO A 34 -18.03 10.64 4.80
C PRO A 34 -16.65 10.95 5.39
N HIS A 35 -15.55 10.49 4.77
CA HIS A 35 -14.20 10.73 5.26
C HIS A 35 -13.50 11.82 4.43
N PRO A 36 -12.79 12.76 5.08
CA PRO A 36 -12.02 13.78 4.38
C PRO A 36 -10.86 13.18 3.60
N GLY A 37 -10.31 13.98 2.68
CA GLY A 37 -9.02 13.66 2.07
C GLY A 37 -7.92 13.70 3.13
N ALA A 38 -6.84 12.94 2.92
CA ALA A 38 -5.73 12.88 3.85
C ALA A 38 -4.41 12.74 3.09
N ILE A 39 -3.36 13.36 3.62
CA ILE A 39 -1.98 13.17 3.18
C ILE A 39 -1.18 12.75 4.40
N VAL A 40 -0.64 11.54 4.37
CA VAL A 40 0.16 10.98 5.46
C VAL A 40 1.50 10.51 4.92
N THR A 41 2.53 10.48 5.76
CA THR A 41 3.87 10.03 5.36
C THR A 41 4.06 8.59 5.79
N ILE A 42 4.47 7.70 4.88
CA ILE A 42 4.73 6.30 5.18
C ILE A 42 6.03 6.22 6.01
N VAL A 43 5.96 5.58 7.18
CA VAL A 43 7.10 5.47 8.12
C VAL A 43 7.44 4.03 8.50
N GLU A 44 6.58 3.06 8.18
CA GLU A 44 6.87 1.65 8.40
C GLU A 44 6.28 0.81 7.25
N THR A 45 7.11 -0.05 6.69
CA THR A 45 6.77 -0.95 5.58
C THR A 45 7.29 -2.37 5.86
N GLU A 46 6.65 -3.36 5.25
CA GLU A 46 7.10 -4.76 5.30
C GLU A 46 7.02 -5.38 3.90
N ALA A 47 8.11 -5.98 3.44
CA ALA A 47 8.21 -6.59 2.12
C ALA A 47 7.84 -8.07 2.16
N TYR A 48 6.98 -8.50 1.24
CA TYR A 48 6.65 -9.90 0.99
C TYR A 48 7.19 -10.35 -0.36
N LEU A 49 7.97 -11.42 -0.36
CA LEU A 49 8.80 -11.84 -1.52
C LEU A 49 8.13 -12.92 -2.38
N GLY A 50 6.81 -12.99 -2.33
CA GLY A 50 6.02 -13.91 -3.14
C GLY A 50 6.18 -15.38 -2.71
N SER A 51 6.32 -16.26 -3.69
CA SER A 51 6.19 -17.71 -3.51
C SER A 51 7.25 -18.34 -2.61
N HIS A 52 8.43 -17.73 -2.52
CA HIS A 52 9.54 -18.24 -1.71
C HIS A 52 9.50 -17.78 -0.24
N ASP A 53 8.64 -16.82 0.07
CA ASP A 53 8.47 -16.28 1.41
C ASP A 53 7.29 -16.97 2.09
N LEU A 54 7.57 -17.78 3.12
CA LEU A 54 6.56 -18.56 3.83
C LEU A 54 5.54 -17.67 4.58
N ALA A 55 5.88 -16.43 4.90
CA ALA A 55 4.96 -15.48 5.53
C ALA A 55 4.03 -14.80 4.51
N CYS A 56 4.35 -14.87 3.22
CA CYS A 56 3.56 -14.27 2.16
C CYS A 56 2.30 -15.09 1.86
N HIS A 57 1.16 -14.42 1.66
CA HIS A 57 -0.06 -15.10 1.19
C HIS A 57 0.13 -15.86 -0.14
N ALA A 58 1.07 -15.41 -0.97
CA ALA A 58 1.39 -16.04 -2.26
C ALA A 58 2.32 -17.26 -2.15
N CYS A 59 2.74 -17.67 -0.94
CA CYS A 59 3.58 -18.86 -0.73
C CYS A 59 2.92 -20.15 -1.23
N ARG A 60 1.58 -20.19 -1.24
CA ARG A 60 0.78 -21.31 -1.80
C ARG A 60 0.38 -21.09 -3.26
N GLY A 61 0.99 -20.13 -3.94
CA GLY A 61 0.70 -19.79 -5.32
C GLY A 61 -0.55 -18.92 -5.50
N ARG A 62 -1.04 -18.88 -6.73
CA ARG A 62 -2.14 -18.01 -7.14
C ARG A 62 -3.49 -18.64 -6.78
N THR A 63 -4.28 -17.88 -6.03
CA THR A 63 -5.67 -18.18 -5.65
C THR A 63 -6.55 -16.98 -5.97
N ALA A 64 -7.88 -17.12 -5.88
CA ALA A 64 -8.78 -15.97 -6.04
C ALA A 64 -8.43 -14.81 -5.08
N ARG A 65 -8.02 -15.13 -3.84
CA ARG A 65 -7.63 -14.14 -2.83
C ARG A 65 -6.29 -13.47 -3.13
N THR A 66 -5.34 -14.21 -3.71
CA THR A 66 -3.98 -13.71 -3.97
C THR A 66 -3.79 -13.22 -5.39
N ALA A 67 -4.81 -13.34 -6.25
CA ALA A 67 -4.73 -13.01 -7.68
C ALA A 67 -4.19 -11.60 -7.95
N THR A 68 -4.53 -10.62 -7.10
CA THR A 68 -4.04 -9.24 -7.22
C THR A 68 -2.52 -9.15 -7.03
N MET A 69 -1.93 -9.96 -6.13
CA MET A 69 -0.48 -9.96 -5.91
C MET A 69 0.32 -10.43 -7.12
N PHE A 70 -0.31 -11.18 -8.03
CA PHE A 70 0.27 -11.63 -9.30
C PHE A 70 -0.12 -10.73 -10.47
N GLY A 71 -0.75 -9.59 -10.21
CA GLY A 71 -1.17 -8.63 -11.23
C GLY A 71 -0.10 -7.56 -11.49
N PRO A 72 -0.44 -6.51 -12.25
CA PRO A 72 0.50 -5.46 -12.60
C PRO A 72 1.03 -4.68 -11.38
N PRO A 73 2.29 -4.22 -11.41
CA PRO A 73 2.89 -3.46 -10.32
C PRO A 73 2.16 -2.14 -10.06
N GLY A 74 2.13 -1.74 -8.79
CA GLY A 74 1.45 -0.54 -8.28
C GLY A 74 -0.04 -0.74 -8.00
N HIS A 75 -0.57 -1.96 -8.14
CA HIS A 75 -1.94 -2.26 -7.71
C HIS A 75 -2.05 -2.29 -6.19
N ALA A 76 -3.17 -1.80 -5.66
CA ALA A 76 -3.48 -1.95 -4.25
C ALA A 76 -4.03 -3.36 -4.00
N TYR A 77 -3.38 -4.10 -3.11
CA TYR A 77 -3.89 -5.35 -2.57
C TYR A 77 -4.37 -5.12 -1.14
N VAL A 78 -5.68 -5.06 -0.97
CA VAL A 78 -6.34 -4.86 0.33
C VAL A 78 -7.08 -6.14 0.71
N TYR A 79 -6.87 -6.64 1.93
CA TYR A 79 -7.58 -7.80 2.45
C TYR A 79 -8.02 -7.61 3.89
N LEU A 80 -9.08 -8.32 4.26
CA LEU A 80 -9.61 -8.37 5.63
C LEU A 80 -8.82 -9.40 6.45
N ILE A 81 -8.37 -9.00 7.65
CA ILE A 81 -7.74 -9.84 8.66
C ILE A 81 -8.58 -9.84 9.94
N TYR A 82 -8.66 -11.00 10.59
CA TYR A 82 -9.46 -11.23 11.81
C TYR A 82 -10.96 -10.86 11.68
N GLY A 83 -11.48 -10.75 10.45
CA GLY A 83 -12.87 -10.39 10.19
C GLY A 83 -13.23 -8.92 10.43
N MET A 84 -12.26 -8.05 10.77
CA MET A 84 -12.56 -6.68 11.19
C MET A 84 -11.55 -5.61 10.75
N TYR A 85 -10.30 -5.99 10.42
CA TYR A 85 -9.25 -5.03 10.05
C TYR A 85 -8.84 -5.20 8.60
N HIS A 86 -8.43 -4.12 7.93
CA HIS A 86 -7.90 -4.16 6.57
C HIS A 86 -6.39 -3.93 6.57
N CYS A 87 -5.67 -4.69 5.74
CA CYS A 87 -4.25 -4.48 5.47
C CYS A 87 -4.07 -3.97 4.04
N LEU A 88 -3.39 -2.83 3.87
CA LEU A 88 -3.11 -2.22 2.57
C LEU A 88 -1.70 -2.57 2.10
N ASN A 89 -1.61 -3.17 0.92
CA ASN A 89 -0.34 -3.50 0.28
C ASN A 89 -0.24 -2.86 -1.11
N ALA A 90 0.97 -2.48 -1.52
CA ALA A 90 1.29 -2.13 -2.89
C ALA A 90 1.94 -3.34 -3.58
N VAL A 91 1.37 -3.81 -4.69
CA VAL A 91 1.91 -4.92 -5.49
C VAL A 91 3.20 -4.50 -6.18
N THR A 92 4.20 -5.37 -6.17
CA THR A 92 5.54 -5.10 -6.71
C THR A 92 6.03 -6.21 -7.62
N GLY A 93 7.01 -5.88 -8.46
CA GLY A 93 7.59 -6.79 -9.43
C GLY A 93 6.76 -6.91 -10.72
N PRO A 94 7.27 -7.67 -11.70
CA PRO A 94 6.64 -7.79 -13.01
C PRO A 94 5.33 -8.57 -12.92
N ASP A 95 4.39 -8.25 -13.83
CA ASP A 95 3.09 -8.93 -13.92
C ASP A 95 3.28 -10.46 -14.02
N GLY A 96 2.44 -11.20 -13.30
CA GLY A 96 2.57 -12.65 -13.15
C GLY A 96 3.55 -13.10 -12.05
N THR A 97 4.35 -12.20 -11.45
CA THR A 97 5.19 -12.50 -10.30
C THR A 97 4.57 -11.97 -9.01
N ALA A 98 4.55 -12.76 -7.95
CA ALA A 98 4.04 -12.30 -6.67
C ALA A 98 5.08 -11.46 -5.92
N GLY A 99 4.68 -10.27 -5.52
CA GLY A 99 5.44 -9.40 -4.62
C GLY A 99 4.54 -8.30 -4.08
N ALA A 100 4.75 -7.90 -2.84
CA ALA A 100 4.02 -6.75 -2.29
C ALA A 100 4.74 -6.10 -1.12
N VAL A 101 4.40 -4.85 -0.85
CA VAL A 101 4.81 -4.11 0.34
C VAL A 101 3.58 -3.74 1.15
N LEU A 102 3.50 -4.22 2.39
CA LEU A 102 2.51 -3.80 3.38
C LEU A 102 2.90 -2.43 3.94
N ILE A 103 1.94 -1.50 3.99
CA ILE A 103 2.09 -0.24 4.72
C ILE A 103 1.62 -0.49 6.15
N ARG A 104 2.54 -0.39 7.11
CA ARG A 104 2.28 -0.74 8.52
C ARG A 104 1.96 0.47 9.38
N ALA A 105 2.65 1.57 9.15
CA ALA A 105 2.45 2.80 9.90
C ALA A 105 2.65 4.03 9.03
N VAL A 106 1.95 5.10 9.41
CA VAL A 106 2.04 6.41 8.78
C VAL A 106 2.21 7.47 9.86
N PHE A 107 2.99 8.49 9.55
CA PHE A 107 3.02 9.74 10.30
C PHE A 107 1.91 10.65 9.77
N ILE A 108 1.07 11.13 10.69
CA ILE A 108 0.04 12.12 10.36
C ILE A 108 0.74 13.45 10.16
N ASN A 109 0.69 13.97 8.93
CA ASN A 109 1.28 15.27 8.63
C ASN A 109 0.43 16.37 9.27
N ASP A 110 1.08 17.41 9.79
CA ASP A 110 0.39 18.59 10.30
C ASP A 110 -0.44 19.27 9.20
N ASP A 111 -1.53 19.93 9.60
CA ASP A 111 -2.67 20.37 8.79
C ASP A 111 -2.35 21.31 7.59
N GLU A 112 -1.10 21.74 7.37
CA GLU A 112 -0.76 22.66 6.28
C GLU A 112 -0.90 22.05 4.87
N GLN A 113 -0.96 20.71 4.73
CA GLN A 113 -1.13 20.05 3.42
C GLN A 113 -2.45 19.28 3.25
N SER A 114 -3.34 19.29 4.24
CA SER A 114 -4.64 18.63 4.11
C SER A 114 -5.56 19.43 3.16
N PRO A 115 -6.16 18.83 2.12
CA PRO A 115 -7.02 19.56 1.19
C PRO A 115 -8.28 20.19 1.79
N GLN A 116 -8.56 20.00 3.08
CA GLN A 116 -9.49 20.80 3.88
C GLN A 116 -9.23 20.52 5.36
N GLY A 117 -8.73 21.52 6.07
CA GLY A 117 -8.36 21.44 7.47
C GLY A 117 -9.50 21.04 8.39
N ARG A 118 -9.35 19.86 9.01
CA ARG A 118 -9.86 19.59 10.35
C ARG A 118 -8.83 18.71 11.04
N PRO A 119 -8.38 19.07 12.25
CA PRO A 119 -7.39 18.27 12.96
C PRO A 119 -7.95 16.87 13.22
N TYR A 120 -7.12 15.85 12.95
CA TYR A 120 -7.38 14.48 13.37
C TYR A 120 -7.52 14.47 14.90
N ARG A 121 -8.72 14.19 15.40
CA ARG A 121 -8.96 13.91 16.83
C ARG A 121 -8.81 12.41 17.05
N GLY A 122 -7.81 12.05 17.85
CA GLY A 122 -7.70 10.71 18.44
C GLY A 122 -8.78 10.43 19.48
#